data_AF-A0A924II70-F1
#
_entry.id   AF-A0A924II70-F1
#
_cell.length_a   1.000
_cell.length_b   1.000
_cell.length_c   1.000
_cell.angle_alpha   90.00
_cell.angle_beta   90.00
_cell.angle_gamma   90.00
#
_symmetry.space_group_name_H-M   'P 1'
#
loop_
_entity.id
_entity.type
_entity.pdbx_description
1 polymer ?
#
loop_
_entity_poly.entity_id
_entity_poly.type
_entity_poly.pdbx_seq_one_letter_code
_entity_poly.pdbx_strand_id
1 'polypeptide(L)'
;MNRKILLSFILLFAGIIHLVNPLVFFPIIPSFFSMKLEIIYITGILEIILAIGLLIPRLQHVSAFIITIYFIILIPVHIYISYYGIEILGIENHGLLWVRTLFQYVLILWAYSLQSNAWVIEQVWRHVFFIHYKIDPKLIESLVPYKLDLYEGEAVISVVPFFMERIRFPFLPAIPKISSLWELNLRTYVEVNGIKGIYFFTLETDSFLGNFIANNFFHLPYQFSKIKARIKNNHYEFCHNRAGLSFELGATIFTDEIKSSQFDLWATERYSLFTSYKGMTYQGIVNHEPWHLVSASIENLKNNFTQLAVPGSPVVCDVSYARYLKVRFIPFKNVGAIY
;
A
#
# COMPACT_ATOMS: atom_id res chain seq x y z
N MET A 1 -16.99 16.51 -1.04
CA MET A 1 -16.24 17.68 -1.56
C MET A 1 -14.99 17.18 -2.28
N ASN A 2 -14.67 17.72 -3.46
CA ASN A 2 -13.54 17.23 -4.27
C ASN A 2 -12.20 17.53 -3.56
N ARG A 3 -11.37 16.51 -3.32
CA ARG A 3 -10.14 16.60 -2.50
C ARG A 3 -9.17 17.69 -2.96
N LYS A 4 -9.08 17.94 -4.27
CA LYS A 4 -8.24 19.00 -4.84
C LYS A 4 -8.80 20.41 -4.61
N ILE A 5 -10.13 20.57 -4.55
CA ILE A 5 -10.77 21.87 -4.32
C ILE A 5 -10.48 22.33 -2.89
N LEU A 6 -10.58 21.43 -1.92
CA LEU A 6 -10.32 21.78 -0.53
C LEU A 6 -8.84 22.16 -0.30
N LEU A 7 -7.90 21.39 -0.85
CA LEU A 7 -6.47 21.75 -0.75
C LEU A 7 -6.17 23.07 -1.47
N SER A 8 -6.79 23.31 -2.63
CA SER A 8 -6.67 24.58 -3.36
C SER A 8 -7.21 25.75 -2.53
N PHE A 9 -8.33 25.58 -1.81
CA PHE A 9 -8.87 26.62 -0.94
C PHE A 9 -7.92 26.94 0.22
N ILE A 10 -7.36 25.91 0.87
CA ILE A 10 -6.39 26.08 1.97
C ILE A 10 -5.17 26.89 1.49
N LEU A 11 -4.59 26.51 0.34
CA LEU A 11 -3.44 27.22 -0.24
C LEU A 11 -3.77 28.64 -0.66
N LEU A 12 -4.94 28.86 -1.28
CA LEU A 12 -5.37 30.19 -1.69
C LEU A 12 -5.54 31.11 -0.47
N PHE A 13 -6.18 30.60 0.59
CA PHE A 13 -6.37 31.35 1.83
C PHE A 13 -5.04 31.68 2.51
N ALA A 14 -4.13 30.70 2.65
CA ALA A 14 -2.79 30.93 3.18
C ALA A 14 -2.02 31.97 2.35
N GLY A 15 -2.05 31.84 1.03
CA GLY A 15 -1.36 32.75 0.12
C GLY A 15 -1.87 34.18 0.23
N ILE A 16 -3.18 34.38 0.35
CA ILE A 16 -3.77 35.70 0.56
C ILE A 16 -3.31 36.30 1.90
N ILE A 17 -3.24 35.53 2.99
CA ILE A 17 -2.75 36.04 4.28
C ILE A 17 -1.28 36.45 4.17
N HIS A 18 -0.43 35.69 3.48
CA HIS A 18 0.98 36.07 3.26
C HIS A 18 1.10 37.44 2.57
N LEU A 19 0.20 37.77 1.64
CA LEU A 19 0.23 39.04 0.90
C LEU A 19 -0.42 40.20 1.68
N VAL A 20 -1.54 39.94 2.35
CA VAL A 20 -2.34 40.99 3.02
C VAL A 20 -1.82 41.29 4.43
N ASN A 21 -1.32 40.29 5.15
CA ASN A 21 -0.80 40.43 6.51
C ASN A 21 0.53 39.70 6.70
N PRO A 22 1.60 40.14 6.01
CA PRO A 22 2.90 39.46 6.03
C PRO A 22 3.56 39.46 7.41
N LEU A 23 3.28 40.46 8.26
CA LEU A 23 3.94 40.62 9.56
C LEU A 23 3.64 39.47 10.53
N VAL A 24 2.52 38.78 10.36
CA VAL A 24 2.19 37.57 11.14
C VAL A 24 3.25 36.47 10.97
N PHE A 25 3.87 36.37 9.79
CA PHE A 25 4.90 35.36 9.49
C PHE A 25 6.33 35.86 9.73
N PHE A 26 6.52 37.12 10.09
CA PHE A 26 7.87 37.67 10.31
C PHE A 26 8.63 36.97 11.45
N PRO A 27 8.01 36.62 12.60
CA PRO A 27 8.70 35.96 13.71
C PRO A 27 9.13 34.52 13.39
N ILE A 28 8.46 33.86 12.44
CA ILE A 28 8.70 32.45 12.13
C ILE A 28 9.90 32.24 11.19
N ILE A 29 10.32 33.28 10.47
CA ILE A 29 11.51 33.22 9.62
C ILE A 29 12.76 33.44 10.50
N PRO A 30 13.70 32.49 10.52
CA PRO A 30 14.92 32.60 11.31
C PRO A 30 15.70 33.90 11.05
N SER A 31 16.37 34.39 12.09
CA SER A 31 17.11 35.67 12.05
C SER A 31 18.28 35.71 11.06
N PHE A 32 18.80 34.56 10.62
CA PHE A 32 19.88 34.51 9.63
C PHE A 32 19.43 34.85 8.19
N PHE A 33 18.13 34.93 7.92
CA PHE A 33 17.61 35.45 6.65
C PHE A 33 17.45 36.97 6.72
N SER A 34 18.15 37.68 5.84
CA SER A 34 18.04 39.13 5.68
C SER A 34 16.78 39.57 4.92
N MET A 35 16.25 38.72 4.04
CA MET A 35 15.14 39.01 3.13
C MET A 35 13.82 38.38 3.59
N LYS A 36 13.41 38.65 4.84
CA LYS A 36 12.24 37.97 5.43
C LYS A 36 10.93 38.30 4.72
N LEU A 37 10.70 39.58 4.41
CA LEU A 37 9.45 40.01 3.76
C LEU A 37 9.35 39.48 2.33
N GLU A 38 10.46 39.47 1.60
CA GLU A 38 10.52 38.94 0.24
C GLU A 38 10.22 37.45 0.23
N ILE A 39 10.75 36.69 1.18
CA ILE A 39 10.42 35.27 1.34
C ILE A 39 8.92 35.09 1.53
N ILE A 40 8.29 35.86 2.43
CA ILE A 40 6.84 35.79 2.73
C ILE A 40 6.01 36.09 1.48
N TYR A 41 6.35 37.15 0.73
CA TYR A 41 5.64 37.49 -0.50
C TYR A 41 5.82 36.44 -1.60
N ILE A 42 7.04 35.95 -1.79
CA ILE A 42 7.33 34.92 -2.79
C ILE A 42 6.57 33.63 -2.46
N THR A 43 6.54 33.21 -1.19
CA THR A 43 5.78 32.01 -0.79
C THR A 43 4.28 32.23 -0.97
N GLY A 44 3.75 33.41 -0.63
CA GLY A 44 2.34 33.73 -0.83
C GLY A 44 1.91 33.70 -2.31
N ILE A 45 2.71 34.28 -3.20
CA ILE A 45 2.48 34.22 -4.66
C ILE A 45 2.53 32.76 -5.14
N LEU A 46 3.52 31.99 -4.69
CA LEU A 46 3.67 30.58 -5.05
C LEU A 46 2.46 29.75 -4.61
N GLU A 47 1.96 29.93 -3.40
CA GLU A 47 0.77 29.25 -2.89
C GLU A 47 -0.47 29.51 -3.76
N ILE A 48 -0.69 30.77 -4.18
CA ILE A 48 -1.80 31.14 -5.06
C ILE A 48 -1.67 30.49 -6.44
N ILE A 49 -0.47 30.55 -7.06
CA ILE A 49 -0.21 29.93 -8.37
C ILE A 49 -0.46 28.42 -8.31
N LEU A 50 0.04 27.75 -7.27
CA LEU A 50 -0.12 26.30 -7.08
C LEU A 50 -1.57 25.91 -6.78
N ALA A 51 -2.31 26.73 -6.03
CA ALA A 51 -3.74 26.55 -5.78
C ALA A 51 -4.54 26.57 -7.10
N ILE A 52 -4.33 27.60 -7.93
CA ILE A 52 -4.97 27.71 -9.25
C ILE A 52 -4.57 26.53 -10.14
N GLY A 53 -3.29 26.16 -10.14
CA GLY A 53 -2.76 25.04 -10.92
C GLY A 53 -3.40 23.69 -10.58
N LEU A 54 -3.76 23.44 -9.31
CA LEU A 54 -4.51 22.24 -8.90
C LEU A 54 -5.89 22.12 -9.54
N LEU A 55 -6.52 23.25 -9.89
CA LEU A 55 -7.85 23.29 -10.47
C LEU A 55 -7.82 23.09 -12.00
N ILE A 56 -6.68 23.38 -12.65
CA ILE A 56 -6.49 23.24 -14.09
C ILE A 56 -6.06 21.79 -14.41
N PRO A 57 -6.86 21.00 -15.16
CA PRO A 57 -6.57 19.58 -15.39
C PRO A 57 -5.17 19.28 -15.95
N ARG A 58 -4.65 20.15 -16.84
CA ARG A 58 -3.32 20.00 -17.44
C ARG A 58 -2.18 20.27 -16.46
N LEU A 59 -2.39 21.10 -15.43
CA LEU A 59 -1.36 21.48 -14.46
C LEU A 59 -1.46 20.68 -13.16
N GLN A 60 -2.61 20.06 -12.89
CA GLN A 60 -2.93 19.46 -11.60
C GLN A 60 -1.85 18.52 -11.05
N HIS A 61 -1.31 17.62 -11.87
CA HIS A 61 -0.26 16.69 -11.43
C HIS A 61 1.06 17.40 -11.10
N VAL A 62 1.47 18.35 -11.93
CA VAL A 62 2.69 19.15 -11.71
C VAL A 62 2.53 20.02 -10.47
N SER A 63 1.38 20.69 -10.32
CA SER A 63 1.08 21.48 -9.12
C SER A 63 1.06 20.62 -7.87
N ALA A 64 0.41 19.45 -7.88
CA ALA A 64 0.43 18.52 -6.75
C ALA A 64 1.86 18.08 -6.37
N PHE A 65 2.70 17.79 -7.36
CA PHE A 65 4.11 17.45 -7.15
C PHE A 65 4.91 18.60 -6.51
N ILE A 66 4.79 19.82 -7.05
CA ILE A 66 5.48 20.99 -6.51
C ILE A 66 4.97 21.30 -5.09
N ILE A 67 3.67 21.21 -4.83
CA ILE A 67 3.08 21.40 -3.49
C ILE A 67 3.65 20.37 -2.50
N THR A 68 3.79 19.10 -2.89
CA THR A 68 4.40 18.08 -2.04
C THR A 68 5.83 18.48 -1.64
N ILE A 69 6.66 18.90 -2.60
CA ILE A 69 8.03 19.35 -2.33
C ILE A 69 8.03 20.59 -1.45
N TYR A 70 7.20 21.58 -1.79
CA TYR A 70 7.06 22.82 -1.04
C TYR A 70 6.71 22.55 0.43
N PHE A 71 5.73 21.69 0.69
CA PHE A 71 5.35 21.33 2.05
C PHE A 71 6.42 20.55 2.82
N ILE A 72 7.24 19.73 2.15
CA ILE A 72 8.40 19.07 2.76
C ILE A 72 9.45 20.12 3.17
N ILE A 73 9.73 21.09 2.29
CA ILE A 73 10.68 22.19 2.57
C ILE A 73 10.22 23.05 3.76
N LEU A 74 8.91 23.13 4.02
CA LEU A 74 8.37 23.86 5.18
C LEU A 74 8.47 23.09 6.52
N ILE A 75 8.79 21.80 6.53
CA ILE A 75 8.88 21.02 7.78
C ILE A 75 9.87 21.64 8.79
N PRO A 76 11.11 22.03 8.42
CA PRO A 76 12.05 22.65 9.35
C PRO A 76 11.51 23.94 9.97
N VAL A 77 10.75 24.74 9.21
CA VAL A 77 10.11 25.96 9.72
C VAL A 77 9.03 25.61 10.75
N HIS A 78 8.20 24.60 10.47
CA HIS A 78 7.18 24.14 11.42
C HIS A 78 7.80 23.61 12.72
N ILE A 79 8.88 22.83 12.61
CA ILE A 79 9.65 22.35 13.77
C ILE A 79 10.26 23.52 14.55
N TYR A 80 10.85 24.51 13.87
CA TYR A 80 11.42 25.71 14.50
C TYR A 80 10.38 26.46 15.33
N ILE A 81 9.19 26.71 14.77
CA ILE A 81 8.10 27.38 15.48
C ILE A 81 7.67 26.57 16.71
N SER A 82 7.49 25.25 16.57
CA SER A 82 7.09 24.38 17.69
C SER A 82 8.17 24.34 18.78
N TYR A 83 9.43 24.17 18.40
CA TYR A 83 10.55 24.03 19.34
C TYR A 83 10.77 25.29 20.18
N TYR A 84 10.69 26.47 19.57
CA TYR A 84 10.87 27.75 20.26
C TYR A 84 9.58 28.34 20.84
N GLY A 85 8.43 27.67 20.67
CA GLY A 85 7.15 28.17 21.18
C GLY A 85 6.69 29.48 20.53
N ILE A 86 7.01 29.71 19.26
CA ILE A 86 6.70 30.97 18.58
C ILE A 86 5.20 31.02 18.28
N GLU A 87 4.54 32.06 18.78
CA GLU A 87 3.13 32.33 18.49
C GLU A 87 2.93 32.60 16.99
N ILE A 88 1.90 31.98 16.43
CA ILE A 88 1.51 32.21 15.04
C ILE A 88 0.00 32.00 14.90
N LEU A 89 -0.68 32.94 14.24
CA LEU A 89 -2.13 32.93 14.02
C LEU A 89 -2.95 32.75 15.32
N GLY A 90 -2.49 33.35 16.43
CA GLY A 90 -3.16 33.27 17.74
C GLY A 90 -3.01 31.92 18.46
N ILE A 91 -2.12 31.04 17.98
CA ILE A 91 -1.78 29.79 18.67
C ILE A 91 -0.52 30.01 19.50
N GLU A 92 -0.69 30.13 20.81
CA GLU A 92 0.40 30.27 21.79
C GLU A 92 0.75 28.94 22.50
N ASN A 93 -0.21 28.02 22.55
CA ASN A 93 -0.03 26.76 23.28
C ASN A 93 1.01 25.86 22.60
N HIS A 94 2.10 25.56 23.32
CA HIS A 94 3.22 24.76 22.81
C HIS A 94 2.78 23.38 22.29
N GLY A 95 1.86 22.69 22.98
CA GLY A 95 1.31 21.41 22.51
C GLY A 95 0.58 21.53 21.18
N LEU A 96 -0.24 22.56 21.00
CA LEU A 96 -0.95 22.83 19.73
C LEU A 96 0.01 23.19 18.59
N LEU A 97 1.14 23.82 18.87
CA LEU A 97 2.19 24.05 17.86
C LEU A 97 2.74 22.73 17.32
N TRP A 98 2.96 21.71 18.17
CA TRP A 98 3.39 20.38 17.73
C TRP A 98 2.30 19.64 16.96
N VAL A 99 1.03 19.75 17.38
CA VAL A 99 -0.11 19.20 16.64
C VAL A 99 -0.18 19.80 15.23
N ARG A 100 0.02 21.10 15.07
CA ARG A 100 0.11 21.75 13.76
C ARG A 100 1.26 21.19 12.91
N THR A 101 2.44 20.96 13.50
CA THR A 101 3.57 20.36 12.79
C THR A 101 3.27 18.93 12.32
N LEU A 102 2.53 18.14 13.11
CA LEU A 102 2.03 16.84 12.66
C LEU A 102 1.01 16.98 11.52
N PHE A 103 0.15 18.00 11.57
CA PHE A 103 -0.80 18.28 10.50
C PHE A 103 -0.12 18.66 9.17
N GLN A 104 1.06 19.27 9.21
CA GLN A 104 1.86 19.54 8.01
C GLN A 104 2.17 18.24 7.25
N TYR A 105 2.42 17.15 7.95
CA TYR A 105 2.64 15.84 7.32
C TYR A 105 1.36 15.31 6.64
N VAL A 106 0.18 15.58 7.20
CA VAL A 106 -1.10 15.27 6.55
C VAL A 106 -1.26 16.05 5.25
N LEU A 107 -0.88 17.34 5.22
CA LEU A 107 -0.91 18.16 4.01
C LEU A 107 0.05 17.65 2.93
N ILE A 108 1.24 17.17 3.31
CA ILE A 108 2.20 16.53 2.38
C ILE A 108 1.56 15.29 1.75
N LEU A 109 1.03 14.37 2.56
CA LEU A 109 0.39 13.16 2.07
C LEU A 109 -0.83 13.47 1.20
N TRP A 110 -1.61 14.51 1.55
CA TRP A 110 -2.74 14.95 0.75
C TRP A 110 -2.29 15.46 -0.61
N ALA A 111 -1.35 16.40 -0.68
CA ALA A 111 -0.82 16.89 -1.95
C ALA A 111 -0.25 15.75 -2.79
N TYR A 112 0.52 14.87 -2.15
CA TYR A 112 1.12 13.70 -2.80
C TYR A 112 0.07 12.77 -3.39
N SER A 113 -1.00 12.49 -2.66
CA SER A 113 -2.08 11.60 -3.07
C SER A 113 -2.96 12.14 -4.22
N LEU A 114 -2.75 13.38 -4.67
CA LEU A 114 -3.37 13.93 -5.87
C LEU A 114 -2.53 13.64 -7.13
N GLN A 115 -1.36 13.04 -7.01
CA GLN A 115 -0.54 12.60 -8.14
C GLN A 115 -1.08 11.26 -8.70
N SER A 116 -0.87 10.99 -10.00
CA SER A 116 -1.39 9.81 -10.68
C SER A 116 -0.82 8.49 -10.15
N ASN A 117 0.46 8.48 -9.77
CA ASN A 117 1.22 7.31 -9.34
C ASN A 117 1.54 7.33 -7.84
N ALA A 118 0.74 8.05 -7.05
CA ALA A 118 0.95 8.15 -5.62
C ALA A 118 0.73 6.79 -4.94
N TRP A 119 1.79 6.22 -4.39
CA TRP A 119 1.71 4.97 -3.62
C TRP A 119 1.42 5.28 -2.15
N VAL A 120 0.66 4.43 -1.47
CA VAL A 120 0.34 4.63 -0.04
C VAL A 120 1.22 3.79 0.87
N ILE A 121 1.66 2.62 0.41
CA ILE A 121 2.52 1.72 1.17
C ILE A 121 3.61 1.19 0.25
N GLU A 122 4.85 1.27 0.70
CA GLU A 122 5.98 0.55 0.14
C GLU A 122 6.37 -0.56 1.10
N GLN A 123 6.70 -1.73 0.55
CA GLN A 123 7.12 -2.89 1.30
C GLN A 123 8.08 -3.74 0.47
N VAL A 124 8.77 -4.63 1.16
CA VAL A 124 9.61 -5.65 0.57
C VAL A 124 9.04 -7.00 0.95
N TRP A 125 8.78 -7.83 -0.04
CA TRP A 125 8.40 -9.22 0.14
C TRP A 125 9.64 -10.08 0.06
N ARG A 126 9.77 -11.03 0.99
CA ARG A 126 10.85 -12.01 1.02
C ARG A 126 10.30 -13.41 1.17
N HIS A 127 11.03 -14.35 0.59
CA HIS A 127 10.76 -15.78 0.70
C HIS A 127 9.33 -16.11 0.29
N VAL A 128 8.91 -15.60 -0.87
CA VAL A 128 7.55 -15.75 -1.38
C VAL A 128 7.44 -17.10 -2.04
N PHE A 129 6.60 -17.98 -1.49
CA PHE A 129 6.21 -19.21 -2.17
C PHE A 129 4.86 -19.00 -2.83
N PHE A 130 4.73 -19.52 -4.04
CA PHE A 130 3.46 -19.67 -4.71
C PHE A 130 3.16 -21.15 -4.83
N ILE A 131 2.08 -21.59 -4.18
CA ILE A 131 1.62 -22.98 -4.25
C ILE A 131 0.26 -22.96 -4.90
N HIS A 132 0.21 -23.48 -6.12
CA HIS A 132 -0.95 -23.38 -6.99
C HIS A 132 -1.74 -24.69 -7.01
N TYR A 133 -3.05 -24.56 -7.09
CA TYR A 133 -3.98 -25.68 -7.19
C TYR A 133 -4.96 -25.40 -8.33
N LYS A 134 -5.02 -26.31 -9.30
CA LYS A 134 -6.05 -26.33 -10.33
C LYS A 134 -7.32 -26.93 -9.74
N ILE A 135 -8.46 -26.28 -10.01
CA ILE A 135 -9.77 -26.67 -9.47
C ILE A 135 -10.87 -26.48 -10.53
N ASP A 136 -11.95 -27.22 -10.40
CA ASP A 136 -13.17 -26.98 -11.19
C ASP A 136 -13.72 -25.59 -10.86
N PRO A 137 -13.87 -24.68 -11.86
CA PRO A 137 -14.43 -23.34 -11.66
C PRO A 137 -15.76 -23.32 -10.89
N LYS A 138 -16.61 -24.34 -11.08
CA LYS A 138 -17.92 -24.45 -10.44
C LYS A 138 -17.85 -24.51 -8.92
N LEU A 139 -16.71 -24.93 -8.36
CA LEU A 139 -16.52 -25.03 -6.91
C LEU A 139 -16.36 -23.67 -6.24
N ILE A 140 -15.89 -22.64 -6.97
CA ILE A 140 -15.60 -21.31 -6.40
C ILE A 140 -16.38 -20.17 -7.04
N GLU A 141 -17.06 -20.39 -8.17
CA GLU A 141 -17.79 -19.32 -8.88
C GLU A 141 -18.81 -18.60 -8.00
N SER A 142 -19.45 -19.31 -7.06
CA SER A 142 -20.43 -18.73 -6.14
C SER A 142 -19.81 -17.97 -4.97
N LEU A 143 -18.51 -18.16 -4.71
CA LEU A 143 -17.75 -17.53 -3.63
C LEU A 143 -17.06 -16.24 -4.07
N VAL A 144 -16.98 -16.00 -5.38
CA VAL A 144 -16.22 -14.91 -5.98
C VAL A 144 -17.21 -13.99 -6.72
N PRO A 145 -17.29 -12.69 -6.38
CA PRO A 145 -18.27 -11.78 -6.97
C PRO A 145 -17.90 -11.32 -8.40
N TYR A 146 -16.91 -11.95 -9.03
CA TYR A 146 -16.33 -11.52 -10.29
C TYR A 146 -16.18 -12.71 -11.24
N LYS A 147 -16.12 -12.42 -12.53
CA LYS A 147 -15.79 -13.42 -13.55
C LYS A 147 -14.40 -14.01 -13.24
N LEU A 148 -14.33 -15.33 -13.18
CA LEU A 148 -13.07 -16.05 -12.99
C LEU A 148 -12.18 -15.90 -14.23
N ASP A 149 -10.90 -15.63 -14.01
CA ASP A 149 -9.86 -15.72 -15.04
C ASP A 149 -9.31 -17.15 -15.00
N LEU A 150 -9.53 -17.91 -16.07
CA LEU A 150 -9.21 -19.33 -16.14
C LEU A 150 -7.90 -19.56 -16.89
N TYR A 151 -7.16 -20.59 -16.48
CA TYR A 151 -5.99 -21.09 -17.19
C TYR A 151 -6.34 -22.44 -17.82
N GLU A 152 -6.30 -22.54 -19.14
CA GLU A 152 -6.64 -23.77 -19.88
C GLU A 152 -8.03 -24.34 -19.52
N GLY A 153 -8.98 -23.47 -19.17
CA GLY A 153 -10.35 -23.85 -18.78
C GLY A 153 -10.53 -24.21 -17.30
N GLU A 154 -9.46 -24.23 -16.51
CA GLU A 154 -9.49 -24.50 -15.08
C GLU A 154 -9.35 -23.21 -14.26
N ALA A 155 -10.01 -23.17 -13.10
CA ALA A 155 -9.77 -22.12 -12.13
C ALA A 155 -8.53 -22.47 -11.30
N VAL A 156 -7.85 -21.44 -10.79
CA VAL A 156 -6.65 -21.62 -9.97
C VAL A 156 -6.83 -20.90 -8.65
N ILE A 157 -6.55 -21.60 -7.56
CA ILE A 157 -6.34 -21.00 -6.24
C ILE A 157 -4.88 -21.07 -5.88
N SER A 158 -4.41 -20.13 -5.07
CA SER A 158 -3.01 -20.07 -4.67
C SER A 158 -2.89 -19.77 -3.19
N VAL A 159 -2.06 -20.58 -2.53
CA VAL A 159 -1.63 -20.34 -1.16
C VAL A 159 -0.24 -19.71 -1.22
N VAL A 160 -0.09 -18.52 -0.63
CA VAL A 160 1.14 -17.71 -0.75
C VAL A 160 1.64 -17.33 0.65
N PRO A 161 2.51 -18.13 1.28
CA PRO A 161 3.22 -17.74 2.49
C PRO A 161 4.46 -16.90 2.14
N PHE A 162 4.67 -15.81 2.89
CA PHE A 162 5.84 -14.95 2.70
C PHE A 162 6.08 -14.03 3.91
N PHE A 163 7.25 -13.40 3.91
CA PHE A 163 7.61 -12.37 4.87
C PHE A 163 7.52 -10.98 4.25
N MET A 164 6.87 -10.06 4.93
CA MET A 164 6.91 -8.64 4.60
C MET A 164 7.88 -7.91 5.52
N GLU A 165 8.73 -7.07 4.95
CA GLU A 165 9.61 -6.17 5.68
C GLU A 165 9.58 -4.76 5.11
N ARG A 166 10.11 -3.81 5.89
CA ARG A 166 10.25 -2.40 5.50
C ARG A 166 8.92 -1.75 5.09
N ILE A 167 7.81 -2.20 5.68
CA ILE A 167 6.48 -1.63 5.46
C ILE A 167 6.48 -0.17 5.91
N ARG A 168 6.20 0.76 5.01
CA ARG A 168 6.25 2.20 5.31
C ARG A 168 5.34 3.03 4.41
N PHE A 169 4.94 4.19 4.92
CA PHE A 169 4.24 5.22 4.17
C PHE A 169 5.21 6.15 3.41
N PRO A 170 4.74 6.92 2.42
CA PRO A 170 5.55 7.94 1.73
C PRO A 170 6.29 8.84 2.70
N PHE A 171 7.55 9.14 2.40
CA PHE A 171 8.38 10.07 3.18
C PHE A 171 8.70 9.65 4.63
N LEU A 172 8.19 8.50 5.11
CA LEU A 172 8.56 7.95 6.42
C LEU A 172 9.57 6.80 6.27
N PRO A 173 10.48 6.65 7.24
CA PRO A 173 11.33 5.48 7.35
C PRO A 173 10.50 4.27 7.80
N ALA A 174 10.95 3.07 7.44
CA ALA A 174 10.44 1.86 8.07
C ALA A 174 10.97 1.78 9.51
N ILE A 175 10.07 1.53 10.45
CA ILE A 175 10.41 1.42 11.87
C ILE A 175 10.86 -0.02 12.17
N PRO A 176 12.08 -0.23 12.69
CA PRO A 176 12.56 -1.57 13.02
C PRO A 176 11.60 -2.36 13.92
N LYS A 177 11.48 -3.67 13.68
CA LYS A 177 10.61 -4.63 14.40
C LYS A 177 9.10 -4.44 14.26
N ILE A 178 8.62 -3.24 13.95
CA ILE A 178 7.18 -2.95 13.79
C ILE A 178 6.76 -3.03 12.31
N SER A 179 7.70 -2.75 11.40
CA SER A 179 7.46 -2.69 9.95
C SER A 179 7.72 -4.02 9.23
N SER A 180 7.49 -5.14 9.93
CA SER A 180 7.68 -6.49 9.39
C SER A 180 6.71 -7.47 9.99
N LEU A 181 6.23 -8.41 9.18
CA LEU A 181 5.23 -9.40 9.57
C LEU A 181 5.26 -10.60 8.60
N TRP A 182 4.79 -11.76 9.08
CA TRP A 182 4.51 -12.91 8.21
C TRP A 182 3.08 -12.84 7.69
N GLU A 183 2.91 -13.18 6.42
CA GLU A 183 1.62 -13.19 5.75
C GLU A 183 1.38 -14.54 5.04
N LEU A 184 0.13 -14.99 5.05
CA LEU A 184 -0.34 -16.16 4.31
C LEU A 184 -1.64 -15.81 3.57
N ASN A 185 -1.60 -15.92 2.25
CA ASN A 185 -2.72 -15.52 1.40
C ASN A 185 -3.38 -16.74 0.79
N LEU A 186 -4.72 -16.77 0.80
CA LEU A 186 -5.51 -17.64 -0.06
C LEU A 186 -6.21 -16.79 -1.10
N ARG A 187 -5.84 -16.95 -2.36
CA ARG A 187 -6.31 -16.11 -3.47
C ARG A 187 -6.72 -16.91 -4.70
N THR A 188 -7.49 -16.27 -5.58
CA THR A 188 -7.79 -16.73 -6.94
C THR A 188 -7.66 -15.59 -7.94
N TYR A 189 -7.95 -15.87 -9.20
CA TYR A 189 -7.72 -14.98 -10.35
C TYR A 189 -9.06 -14.59 -10.98
N VAL A 190 -9.22 -13.29 -11.22
CA VAL A 190 -10.49 -12.71 -11.68
C VAL A 190 -10.24 -11.67 -12.76
N GLU A 191 -11.31 -11.37 -13.51
CA GLU A 191 -11.34 -10.30 -14.50
C GLU A 191 -12.49 -9.34 -14.19
N VAL A 192 -12.15 -8.05 -14.10
CA VAL A 192 -13.13 -6.97 -13.89
C VAL A 192 -12.89 -5.89 -14.94
N ASN A 193 -13.90 -5.56 -15.73
CA ASN A 193 -13.82 -4.56 -16.81
C ASN A 193 -12.65 -4.81 -17.80
N GLY A 194 -12.37 -6.09 -18.10
CA GLY A 194 -11.25 -6.50 -18.96
C GLY A 194 -9.87 -6.45 -18.30
N ILE A 195 -9.78 -6.06 -17.02
CA ILE A 195 -8.53 -6.03 -16.25
C ILE A 195 -8.43 -7.31 -15.43
N LYS A 196 -7.37 -8.07 -15.66
CA LYS A 196 -7.04 -9.29 -14.91
C LYS A 196 -6.35 -8.94 -13.59
N GLY A 197 -6.70 -9.66 -12.54
CA GLY A 197 -6.15 -9.42 -11.21
C GLY A 197 -6.38 -10.58 -10.26
N ILE A 198 -6.13 -10.32 -8.99
CA ILE A 198 -6.34 -11.29 -7.90
C ILE A 198 -7.51 -10.89 -7.01
N TYR A 199 -8.17 -11.90 -6.48
CA TYR A 199 -9.17 -11.80 -5.42
C TYR A 199 -8.71 -12.63 -4.23
N PHE A 200 -8.81 -12.08 -3.03
CA PHE A 200 -8.42 -12.77 -1.80
C PHE A 200 -9.65 -13.36 -1.12
N PHE A 201 -9.61 -14.66 -0.83
CA PHE A 201 -10.57 -15.29 0.10
C PHE A 201 -10.22 -14.91 1.54
N THR A 202 -8.94 -14.91 1.88
CA THR A 202 -8.42 -14.47 3.18
C THR A 202 -6.96 -14.03 3.08
N LEU A 203 -6.56 -13.15 4.00
CA LEU A 203 -5.18 -12.70 4.22
C LEU A 203 -4.86 -12.90 5.71
N GLU A 204 -3.97 -13.82 6.03
CA GLU A 204 -3.62 -14.12 7.43
C GLU A 204 -2.34 -13.39 7.80
N THR A 205 -2.30 -12.76 8.97
CA THR A 205 -1.11 -12.03 9.44
C THR A 205 -0.82 -12.27 10.92
N ASP A 206 0.46 -12.28 11.30
CA ASP A 206 0.91 -12.34 12.69
C ASP A 206 1.01 -10.96 13.38
N SER A 207 0.57 -9.89 12.69
CA SER A 207 0.60 -8.52 13.22
C SER A 207 -0.80 -7.98 13.48
N PHE A 208 -1.12 -7.72 14.74
CA PHE A 208 -2.37 -7.05 15.13
C PHE A 208 -2.51 -5.66 14.48
N LEU A 209 -1.41 -4.91 14.37
CA LEU A 209 -1.42 -3.58 13.76
C LEU A 209 -1.65 -3.66 12.25
N GLY A 210 -1.01 -4.62 11.58
CA GLY A 210 -1.25 -4.89 10.15
C GLY A 210 -2.71 -5.23 9.89
N ASN A 211 -3.27 -6.14 10.70
CA ASN A 211 -4.67 -6.53 10.64
C ASN A 211 -5.64 -5.34 10.84
N PHE A 212 -5.36 -4.45 11.79
CA PHE A 212 -6.17 -3.26 12.04
C PHE A 212 -6.13 -2.28 10.87
N ILE A 213 -4.95 -1.98 10.32
CA ILE A 213 -4.81 -1.02 9.22
C ILE A 213 -5.52 -1.55 7.97
N ALA A 214 -5.34 -2.83 7.64
CA ALA A 214 -5.89 -3.38 6.41
C ALA A 214 -7.42 -3.45 6.40
N ASN A 215 -8.04 -3.84 7.52
CA ASN A 215 -9.50 -3.92 7.63
C ASN A 215 -10.16 -2.54 7.59
N ASN A 216 -9.53 -1.52 8.18
CA ASN A 216 -10.11 -0.17 8.26
C ASN A 216 -9.88 0.69 7.01
N PHE A 217 -8.75 0.53 6.32
CA PHE A 217 -8.37 1.43 5.23
C PHE A 217 -8.39 0.79 3.84
N PHE A 218 -8.29 -0.55 3.74
CA PHE A 218 -8.18 -1.24 2.46
C PHE A 218 -9.34 -2.19 2.17
N HIS A 219 -10.25 -2.43 3.13
CA HIS A 219 -11.37 -3.38 2.99
C HIS A 219 -10.91 -4.76 2.48
N LEU A 220 -9.74 -5.18 2.95
CA LEU A 220 -9.16 -6.47 2.64
C LEU A 220 -9.49 -7.46 3.77
N PRO A 221 -9.71 -8.75 3.47
CA PRO A 221 -10.17 -9.75 4.44
C PRO A 221 -9.03 -10.23 5.34
N TYR A 222 -8.39 -9.30 6.06
CA TYR A 222 -7.29 -9.64 6.97
C TYR A 222 -7.80 -10.31 8.24
N GLN A 223 -7.11 -11.38 8.63
CA GLN A 223 -7.34 -12.13 9.84
C GLN A 223 -6.04 -12.24 10.62
N PHE A 224 -6.12 -12.01 11.93
CA PHE A 224 -4.97 -12.25 12.81
C PHE A 224 -4.83 -13.75 13.09
N SER A 225 -3.63 -14.28 12.98
CA SER A 225 -3.33 -15.69 13.22
C SER A 225 -1.94 -15.92 13.82
N LYS A 226 -1.72 -17.13 14.34
CA LYS A 226 -0.41 -17.53 14.85
C LYS A 226 0.41 -18.08 13.69
N ILE A 227 1.42 -17.32 13.28
CA ILE A 227 2.37 -17.73 12.25
C ILE A 227 3.76 -17.86 12.87
N LYS A 228 4.47 -18.92 12.51
CA LYS A 228 5.89 -19.11 12.83
C LYS A 228 6.59 -19.60 11.60
N ALA A 229 7.75 -19.04 11.30
CA ALA A 229 8.59 -19.53 10.23
C ALA A 229 10.07 -19.53 10.62
N ARG A 230 10.83 -20.45 10.03
CA ARG A 230 12.26 -20.61 10.23
C ARG A 230 12.91 -20.82 8.88
N ILE A 231 14.03 -20.15 8.67
CA ILE A 231 14.83 -20.28 7.45
C ILE A 231 16.26 -20.61 7.85
N LYS A 232 16.78 -21.72 7.33
CA LYS A 232 18.17 -22.14 7.58
C LYS A 232 18.69 -22.91 6.38
N ASN A 233 19.84 -22.52 5.84
CA ASN A 233 20.52 -23.23 4.74
C ASN A 233 19.58 -23.58 3.56
N ASN A 234 18.82 -22.61 3.04
CA ASN A 234 17.82 -22.79 1.98
C ASN A 234 16.64 -23.74 2.30
N HIS A 235 16.53 -24.20 3.55
CA HIS A 235 15.34 -24.89 4.05
C HIS A 235 14.43 -23.86 4.68
N TYR A 236 13.16 -23.94 4.32
CA TYR A 236 12.10 -23.05 4.78
C TYR A 236 11.03 -23.88 5.49
N GLU A 237 10.75 -23.51 6.73
CA GLU A 237 9.65 -24.06 7.52
C GLU A 237 8.67 -22.92 7.80
N PHE A 238 7.39 -23.15 7.55
CA PHE A 238 6.32 -22.21 7.85
C PHE A 238 5.12 -22.94 8.42
N CYS A 239 4.64 -22.46 9.56
CA CYS A 239 3.50 -23.01 10.28
C CYS A 239 2.51 -21.89 10.59
N HIS A 240 1.29 -22.08 10.14
CA HIS A 240 0.13 -21.23 10.43
C HIS A 240 -0.94 -22.06 11.15
N ASN A 241 -1.60 -21.46 12.14
CA ASN A 241 -2.79 -22.03 12.78
C ASN A 241 -3.80 -20.95 13.18
N ARG A 242 -5.07 -21.17 12.81
CA ARG A 242 -6.22 -20.36 13.23
C ARG A 242 -7.49 -21.21 13.30
N ALA A 243 -8.07 -21.36 14.50
CA ALA A 243 -9.41 -21.92 14.71
C ALA A 243 -9.70 -23.24 13.94
N GLY A 244 -8.75 -24.18 13.96
CA GLY A 244 -8.87 -25.47 13.27
C GLY A 244 -8.33 -25.49 11.83
N LEU A 245 -8.03 -24.33 11.25
CA LEU A 245 -7.28 -24.21 10.01
C LEU A 245 -5.78 -24.22 10.31
N SER A 246 -5.03 -24.94 9.48
CA SER A 246 -3.58 -25.05 9.54
C SER A 246 -2.98 -25.10 8.14
N PHE A 247 -1.80 -24.53 8.05
CA PHE A 247 -0.94 -24.63 6.88
C PHE A 247 0.50 -24.82 7.37
N GLU A 248 1.08 -25.97 7.04
CA GLU A 248 2.47 -26.31 7.34
C GLU A 248 3.21 -26.57 6.02
N LEU A 249 4.30 -25.86 5.79
CA LEU A 249 5.18 -26.00 4.64
C LEU A 249 6.61 -26.24 5.10
N GLY A 250 7.20 -27.34 4.64
CA GLY A 250 8.64 -27.58 4.62
C GLY A 250 9.10 -27.63 3.17
N ALA A 251 10.04 -26.77 2.79
CA ALA A 251 10.51 -26.69 1.41
C ALA A 251 12.02 -26.40 1.34
N THR A 252 12.64 -26.93 0.29
CA THR A 252 14.05 -26.66 -0.05
C THR A 252 14.13 -25.94 -1.39
N ILE A 253 15.04 -24.97 -1.46
CA ILE A 253 15.29 -24.16 -2.65
C ILE A 253 16.59 -24.67 -3.29
N PHE A 254 16.50 -25.18 -4.52
CA PHE A 254 17.58 -25.94 -5.17
C PHE A 254 18.51 -25.08 -6.02
N THR A 255 17.99 -24.02 -6.64
CA THR A 255 18.71 -23.25 -7.66
C THR A 255 18.26 -21.79 -7.67
N ASP A 256 19.16 -20.91 -8.11
CA ASP A 256 18.85 -19.51 -8.46
C ASP A 256 18.50 -19.37 -9.96
N GLU A 257 18.40 -20.49 -10.71
CA GLU A 257 18.01 -20.49 -12.12
C GLU A 257 16.56 -20.02 -12.28
N ILE A 258 16.42 -18.89 -12.99
CA ILE A 258 15.12 -18.28 -13.23
C ILE A 258 14.32 -19.15 -14.18
N LYS A 259 13.15 -19.58 -13.73
CA LYS A 259 12.16 -20.29 -14.54
C LYS A 259 10.87 -19.49 -14.50
N SER A 260 10.37 -19.12 -15.67
CA SER A 260 9.07 -18.46 -15.81
C SER A 260 8.31 -19.16 -16.92
N SER A 261 7.61 -20.24 -16.57
CA SER A 261 6.70 -20.90 -17.50
C SER A 261 5.55 -19.96 -17.89
N GLN A 262 4.79 -20.33 -18.93
CA GLN A 262 3.58 -19.57 -19.28
C GLN A 262 2.58 -19.53 -18.13
N PHE A 263 2.49 -20.61 -17.35
CA PHE A 263 1.66 -20.67 -16.16
C PHE A 263 2.17 -19.73 -15.07
N ASP A 264 3.48 -19.71 -14.79
CA ASP A 264 4.09 -18.81 -13.80
C ASP A 264 3.75 -17.35 -14.10
N LEU A 265 3.97 -16.93 -15.36
CA LEU A 265 3.67 -15.57 -15.81
C LEU A 265 2.18 -15.30 -15.66
N TRP A 266 1.33 -16.24 -16.05
CA TRP A 266 -0.11 -16.10 -15.87
C TRP A 266 -0.50 -15.99 -14.40
N ALA A 267 0.08 -16.76 -13.49
CA ALA A 267 -0.32 -16.79 -12.08
C ALA A 267 0.29 -15.65 -11.23
N THR A 268 1.46 -15.13 -11.60
CA THR A 268 2.22 -14.19 -10.75
C THR A 268 2.22 -12.75 -11.28
N GLU A 269 2.17 -12.55 -12.60
CA GLU A 269 2.12 -11.22 -13.23
C GLU A 269 0.69 -10.64 -13.15
N ARG A 270 0.27 -10.32 -11.91
CA ARG A 270 -1.03 -9.80 -11.54
C ARG A 270 -0.88 -8.51 -10.74
N TYR A 271 -0.95 -7.39 -11.46
CA TYR A 271 -0.73 -6.05 -10.94
C TYR A 271 -1.97 -5.37 -10.36
N SER A 272 -3.14 -6.01 -10.46
CA SER A 272 -4.39 -5.54 -9.90
C SER A 272 -4.93 -6.50 -8.86
N LEU A 273 -5.44 -5.97 -7.78
CA LEU A 273 -6.24 -6.71 -6.80
C LEU A 273 -7.63 -6.09 -6.73
N PHE A 274 -8.65 -6.93 -6.56
CA PHE A 274 -10.04 -6.52 -6.50
C PHE A 274 -10.67 -6.89 -5.17
N THR A 275 -11.41 -5.96 -4.59
CA THR A 275 -12.23 -6.19 -3.38
C THR A 275 -13.62 -5.58 -3.57
N SER A 276 -14.62 -6.16 -2.93
CA SER A 276 -16.00 -5.70 -2.93
C SER A 276 -16.34 -5.09 -1.57
N TYR A 277 -16.89 -3.88 -1.55
CA TYR A 277 -17.39 -3.26 -0.33
C TYR A 277 -18.70 -2.51 -0.59
N LYS A 278 -19.75 -2.83 0.17
CA LYS A 278 -21.09 -2.23 0.06
C LYS A 278 -21.64 -2.23 -1.38
N GLY A 279 -21.50 -3.34 -2.10
CA GLY A 279 -22.00 -3.49 -3.48
C GLY A 279 -21.15 -2.79 -4.56
N MET A 280 -20.05 -2.15 -4.17
CA MET A 280 -19.13 -1.50 -5.10
C MET A 280 -17.83 -2.29 -5.22
N THR A 281 -17.24 -2.28 -6.41
CA THR A 281 -15.94 -2.88 -6.69
C THR A 281 -14.84 -1.83 -6.55
N TYR A 282 -13.77 -2.23 -5.87
CA TYR A 282 -12.58 -1.42 -5.68
C TYR A 282 -11.37 -2.14 -6.24
N GLN A 283 -10.55 -1.42 -7.00
CA GLN A 283 -9.29 -1.91 -7.56
C GLN A 283 -8.12 -1.26 -6.84
N GLY A 284 -7.26 -2.09 -6.24
CA GLY A 284 -5.92 -1.69 -5.81
C GLY A 284 -4.89 -2.07 -6.87
N ILE A 285 -3.83 -1.28 -7.00
CA ILE A 285 -2.71 -1.61 -7.92
C ILE A 285 -1.50 -1.97 -7.07
N VAL A 286 -0.89 -3.11 -7.41
CA VAL A 286 0.32 -3.62 -6.81
C VAL A 286 1.44 -3.42 -7.82
N ASN A 287 2.22 -2.36 -7.66
CA ASN A 287 3.30 -2.04 -8.57
C ASN A 287 4.59 -2.71 -8.10
N HIS A 288 5.21 -3.50 -8.96
CA HIS A 288 6.46 -4.20 -8.73
C HIS A 288 7.18 -4.47 -10.06
N GLU A 289 8.46 -4.80 -9.99
CA GLU A 289 9.19 -5.32 -11.16
C GLU A 289 8.75 -6.77 -11.45
N PRO A 290 8.98 -7.31 -12.66
CA PRO A 290 8.66 -8.70 -12.97
C PRO A 290 9.28 -9.70 -11.97
N TRP A 291 8.62 -10.83 -11.76
CA TRP A 291 9.08 -11.81 -10.78
C TRP A 291 10.34 -12.55 -11.24
N HIS A 292 11.30 -12.71 -10.32
CA HIS A 292 12.41 -13.65 -10.47
C HIS A 292 12.06 -14.96 -9.77
N LEU A 293 11.36 -15.83 -10.49
CA LEU A 293 10.88 -17.11 -9.97
C LEU A 293 11.91 -18.22 -10.18
N VAL A 294 12.06 -19.07 -9.18
CA VAL A 294 12.89 -20.27 -9.21
C VAL A 294 12.09 -21.47 -8.71
N SER A 295 12.56 -22.67 -9.04
CA SER A 295 11.89 -23.90 -8.62
C SER A 295 12.16 -24.20 -7.13
N ALA A 296 11.13 -24.69 -6.43
CA ALA A 296 11.25 -25.20 -5.06
C ALA A 296 10.66 -26.61 -4.98
N SER A 297 11.23 -27.47 -4.14
CA SER A 297 10.63 -28.76 -3.80
C SER A 297 10.00 -28.68 -2.43
N ILE A 298 8.76 -29.16 -2.35
CA ILE A 298 8.03 -29.32 -1.10
C ILE A 298 8.43 -30.67 -0.51
N GLU A 299 8.97 -30.64 0.71
CA GLU A 299 9.34 -31.83 1.48
C GLU A 299 8.18 -32.30 2.34
N ASN A 300 7.42 -31.35 2.88
CA ASN A 300 6.24 -31.61 3.71
C ASN A 300 5.21 -30.51 3.47
N LEU A 301 3.95 -30.91 3.26
CA LEU A 301 2.83 -30.00 3.13
C LEU A 301 1.63 -30.58 3.86
N LYS A 302 1.21 -29.92 4.94
CA LYS A 302 -0.11 -30.15 5.55
C LYS A 302 -0.97 -28.92 5.32
N ASN A 303 -2.08 -29.11 4.63
CA ASN A 303 -2.91 -28.01 4.21
C ASN A 303 -4.40 -28.39 4.31
N ASN A 304 -5.09 -27.83 5.30
CA ASN A 304 -6.55 -27.74 5.29
C ASN A 304 -7.02 -26.27 5.14
N PHE A 305 -6.09 -25.33 4.94
CA PHE A 305 -6.38 -23.90 4.78
C PHE A 305 -7.17 -23.60 3.50
N THR A 306 -6.94 -24.37 2.43
CA THR A 306 -7.71 -24.28 1.18
C THR A 306 -9.20 -24.60 1.33
N GLN A 307 -9.63 -25.24 2.44
CA GLN A 307 -11.04 -25.51 2.72
C GLN A 307 -11.90 -24.26 2.87
N LEU A 308 -11.27 -23.10 3.09
CA LEU A 308 -11.95 -21.80 3.04
C LEU A 308 -12.50 -21.45 1.65
N ALA A 309 -11.95 -22.05 0.60
CA ALA A 309 -12.37 -21.79 -0.78
C ALA A 309 -12.95 -23.05 -1.44
N VAL A 310 -12.36 -24.23 -1.21
CA VAL A 310 -12.71 -25.46 -1.94
C VAL A 310 -12.77 -26.64 -0.98
N PRO A 311 -13.84 -27.45 -1.01
CA PRO A 311 -13.93 -28.65 -0.18
C PRO A 311 -12.85 -29.69 -0.58
N GLY A 312 -12.36 -30.43 0.41
CA GLY A 312 -11.38 -31.50 0.22
C GLY A 312 -9.93 -31.04 0.25
N SER A 313 -9.05 -31.81 -0.39
CA SER A 313 -7.60 -31.58 -0.45
C SER A 313 -7.18 -31.50 -1.91
N PRO A 314 -7.22 -30.31 -2.53
CA PRO A 314 -6.83 -30.16 -3.93
C PRO A 314 -5.35 -30.52 -4.12
N VAL A 315 -5.02 -30.99 -5.32
CA VAL A 315 -3.65 -31.42 -5.66
C VAL A 315 -2.84 -30.20 -6.10
N VAL A 316 -1.62 -30.10 -5.60
CA VAL A 316 -0.67 -29.05 -6.02
C VAL A 316 -0.34 -29.26 -7.50
N CYS A 317 -0.56 -28.24 -8.32
CA CYS A 317 -0.24 -28.30 -9.75
C CYS A 317 1.11 -27.68 -10.08
N ASP A 318 1.54 -26.68 -9.31
CA ASP A 318 2.78 -25.95 -9.54
C ASP A 318 3.27 -25.25 -8.26
N VAL A 319 4.59 -25.12 -8.13
CA VAL A 319 5.25 -24.48 -6.99
C VAL A 319 6.41 -23.63 -7.46
N SER A 320 6.35 -22.35 -7.13
CA SER A 320 7.37 -21.37 -7.50
C SER A 320 7.80 -20.55 -6.30
N TYR A 321 9.06 -20.11 -6.30
CA TYR A 321 9.65 -19.34 -5.22
C TYR A 321 10.28 -18.05 -5.74
N ALA A 322 10.09 -16.96 -5.00
CA ALA A 322 10.83 -15.72 -5.20
C ALA A 322 11.53 -15.31 -3.90
N ARG A 323 12.84 -15.05 -3.99
CA ARG A 323 13.63 -14.65 -2.82
C ARG A 323 13.24 -13.27 -2.30
N TYR A 324 12.98 -12.33 -3.19
CA TYR A 324 12.75 -10.93 -2.87
C TYR A 324 11.94 -10.23 -3.95
N LEU A 325 11.03 -9.34 -3.55
CA LEU A 325 10.38 -8.40 -4.45
C LEU A 325 10.07 -7.09 -3.72
N LYS A 326 10.38 -5.96 -4.37
CA LYS A 326 9.96 -4.64 -3.87
C LYS A 326 8.59 -4.29 -4.43
N VAL A 327 7.67 -3.90 -3.55
CA VAL A 327 6.26 -3.67 -3.90
C VAL A 327 5.80 -2.30 -3.42
N ARG A 328 5.00 -1.63 -4.24
CA ARG A 328 4.29 -0.40 -3.91
C ARG A 328 2.80 -0.55 -4.17
N PHE A 329 1.99 -0.30 -3.15
CA PHE A 329 0.54 -0.25 -3.31
C PHE A 329 0.08 1.15 -3.67
N ILE A 330 -0.71 1.25 -4.72
CA ILE A 330 -1.47 2.45 -5.07
C ILE A 330 -2.89 2.29 -4.48
N PRO A 331 -3.47 3.35 -3.88
CA PRO A 331 -4.72 3.25 -3.15
C PRO A 331 -5.88 2.79 -4.03
N PHE A 332 -6.84 2.13 -3.39
CA PHE A 332 -8.01 1.60 -4.04
C PHE A 332 -8.84 2.69 -4.71
N LYS A 333 -9.26 2.44 -5.93
CA LYS A 333 -10.21 3.27 -6.67
C LYS A 333 -11.50 2.49 -6.87
N ASN A 334 -12.63 3.16 -6.69
CA ASN A 334 -13.92 2.60 -7.07
C ASN A 334 -13.97 2.47 -8.59
N VAL A 335 -14.28 1.28 -9.09
CA VAL A 335 -14.32 0.95 -10.53
C VAL A 335 -15.72 0.55 -11.02
N GLY A 336 -16.75 0.74 -10.19
CA GLY A 336 -18.15 0.47 -10.56
C GLY A 336 -18.89 -0.36 -9.51
N ALA A 337 -20.16 -0.64 -9.80
CA ALA A 337 -20.95 -1.60 -9.05
C ALA A 337 -20.52 -3.03 -9.38
N ILE A 338 -20.75 -3.95 -8.45
CA ILE A 338 -20.64 -5.39 -8.70
C ILE A 338 -21.77 -5.79 -9.66
N TYR A 339 -21.44 -6.55 -10.70
CA TYR A 339 -22.41 -7.00 -11.72
C TYR A 339 -23.03 -8.35 -11.36
#